data_AF-A0A6V7IX45-F1
#
_entry.id   AF-A0A6V7IX45-F1
#
_cell.length_a   1.000
_cell.length_b   1.000
_cell.length_c   1.000
_cell.angle_alpha   90.00
_cell.angle_beta   90.00
_cell.angle_gamma   90.00
#
_symmetry.space_group_name_H-M   'P 1'
#
loop_
_entity.id
_entity.type
_entity.pdbx_description
1 polymer ?
#
loop_
_entity_poly.entity_id
_entity_poly.type
_entity_poly.pdbx_seq_one_letter_code
_entity_poly.pdbx_strand_id
1 'polypeptide(L)' 'KNDTDEGRFIVNNGVKDVQKLGQLSSWKNKTKLDVWNKEGSCNDVRGTDSTLYPPYLDEDTSLNVFSTDIC' A
#
# COMPACT_ATOMS: atom_id res chain seq x y z
N LYS A 1 11.42 16.91 -1.37
CA LYS A 1 11.48 16.31 -2.72
C LYS A 1 10.82 17.30 -3.69
N ASN A 2 11.57 17.97 -4.56
CA ASN A 2 11.02 18.93 -5.54
C ASN A 2 11.29 18.40 -6.95
N ASP A 3 10.26 18.36 -7.79
CA ASP A 3 10.30 17.82 -9.17
C ASP A 3 10.75 16.35 -9.27
N THR A 4 10.39 15.52 -8.29
CA THR A 4 10.70 14.08 -8.26
C THR A 4 9.46 13.29 -7.85
N ASP A 5 9.21 12.14 -8.48
CA ASP A 5 8.18 11.20 -8.04
C ASP A 5 8.78 10.04 -7.22
N GLU A 6 7.93 9.36 -6.45
CA GLU A 6 8.34 8.28 -5.56
C GLU A 6 8.23 6.90 -6.22
N GLY A 7 7.90 6.86 -7.51
CA GLY A 7 7.61 5.68 -8.29
C GLY A 7 6.12 5.50 -8.55
N ARG A 8 5.84 4.63 -9.53
CA ARG A 8 4.46 4.30 -9.92
C ARG A 8 3.81 3.39 -8.88
N PHE A 9 2.65 3.81 -8.39
CA PHE A 9 1.75 2.99 -7.59
C PHE A 9 0.65 2.39 -8.48
N ILE A 10 0.31 1.12 -8.23
CA ILE A 10 -0.90 0.49 -8.77
C ILE A 10 -1.82 0.24 -7.58
N VAL A 11 -2.98 0.90 -7.59
CA VAL A 11 -3.97 0.87 -6.52
C VAL A 11 -5.30 0.29 -7.00
N ASN A 12 -6.03 -0.34 -6.09
CA ASN A 12 -7.36 -0.86 -6.37
C ASN A 12 -8.40 0.27 -6.34
N ASN A 13 -9.17 0.39 -7.43
CA ASN A 13 -10.20 1.42 -7.59
C ASN A 13 -11.56 1.09 -6.96
N GLY A 14 -11.68 -0.05 -6.28
CA GLY A 14 -12.88 -0.47 -5.58
C GLY A 14 -14.07 -0.93 -6.45
N VAL A 15 -13.97 -0.89 -7.79
CA VAL A 15 -15.11 -1.21 -8.69
C VAL A 15 -15.55 -2.67 -8.56
N LYS A 16 -14.61 -3.59 -8.38
CA LYS A 16 -14.91 -5.03 -8.21
C LYS A 16 -15.22 -5.38 -6.75
N ASP A 17 -14.62 -4.65 -5.82
CA ASP A 17 -14.69 -4.91 -4.39
C ASP A 17 -14.37 -3.62 -3.64
N VAL A 18 -15.39 -3.01 -3.05
CA VAL A 18 -15.26 -1.72 -2.36
C VAL A 18 -14.38 -1.83 -1.11
N GLN A 19 -14.25 -3.02 -0.51
CA GLN A 19 -13.39 -3.25 0.65
C GLN A 19 -11.89 -3.17 0.31
N LYS A 20 -11.54 -3.20 -0.98
CA LYS A 20 -10.16 -3.06 -1.46
C LYS A 20 -9.83 -1.66 -1.95
N LEU A 21 -10.77 -0.71 -1.86
CA LEU A 21 -10.56 0.66 -2.32
C LEU A 21 -9.30 1.27 -1.68
N GLY A 22 -8.40 1.79 -2.52
CA GLY A 22 -7.14 2.41 -2.06
C GLY A 22 -6.04 1.41 -1.68
N GLN A 23 -6.32 0.10 -1.69
CA GLN A 23 -5.31 -0.92 -1.38
C GLN A 23 -4.28 -1.02 -2.52
N LEU A 24 -3.01 -1.01 -2.14
CA LEU A 24 -1.90 -1.17 -3.05
C LEU A 24 -1.84 -2.59 -3.61
N SER A 25 -1.67 -2.66 -4.93
CA SER A 25 -1.37 -3.89 -5.66
C SER A 25 0.12 -4.02 -5.97
N SER A 26 0.81 -2.92 -6.28
CA SER A 26 2.27 -2.91 -6.46
C SER A 26 2.84 -1.49 -6.40
N TRP A 27 4.13 -1.40 -6.10
CA TRP A 27 4.92 -0.17 -6.18
C TRP A 27 6.15 -0.43 -7.04
N LYS A 28 6.43 0.45 -8.00
CA LYS A 28 7.52 0.27 -8.99
C LYS A 28 7.47 -1.10 -9.69
N ASN A 29 6.26 -1.59 -10.01
CA ASN A 29 5.98 -2.92 -10.58
C ASN A 29 6.43 -4.11 -9.70
N LYS A 30 6.69 -3.89 -8.41
CA LYS A 30 7.05 -4.92 -7.44
C LYS A 30 5.97 -5.06 -6.37
N THR A 31 5.74 -6.30 -5.94
CA THR A 31 4.88 -6.65 -4.80
C THR A 31 5.69 -6.90 -3.52
N LYS A 32 7.01 -6.98 -3.65
CA LYS A 32 7.95 -7.15 -2.54
C LYS A 32 9.12 -6.16 -2.67
N LEU A 33 9.57 -5.64 -1.54
CA LEU A 33 10.79 -4.87 -1.36
C LEU A 33 12.00 -5.82 -1.26
N ASP A 34 13.19 -5.25 -1.44
CA ASP A 34 14.47 -5.96 -1.32
C ASP A 34 15.31 -5.43 -0.14
N VAL A 35 14.71 -4.63 0.75
CA VAL A 35 15.41 -3.85 1.79
C VAL A 35 15.51 -4.62 3.11
N TRP A 36 14.48 -5.37 3.46
CA TRP A 36 14.40 -6.08 4.73
C TRP A 36 14.87 -7.53 4.59
N ASN A 37 15.10 -8.18 5.74
CA ASN A 37 15.41 -9.61 5.76
C ASN A 37 14.36 -10.41 4.98
N LYS A 38 14.83 -11.40 4.21
CA LYS A 38 13.97 -12.21 3.31
C LYS A 38 12.99 -13.11 4.05
N GLU A 39 13.21 -13.32 5.33
CA GLU A 39 12.32 -14.12 6.18
C GLU A 39 11.12 -13.29 6.63
N GLY A 40 9.91 -13.80 6.38
CA GLY A 40 8.66 -13.17 6.80
C GLY A 40 8.07 -12.19 5.78
N SER A 41 7.21 -11.31 6.28
CA SER A 41 6.36 -10.41 5.47
C SER A 41 6.83 -8.94 5.46
N CYS A 42 8.00 -8.64 6.03
CA CYS A 42 8.53 -7.27 6.13
C CYS A 42 8.77 -6.62 4.76
N ASN A 43 9.02 -7.44 3.74
CA ASN A 43 9.20 -6.96 2.38
C ASN A 43 7.88 -6.84 1.62
N ASP A 44 6.75 -7.31 2.12
CA ASP A 44 5.50 -7.29 1.35
C ASP A 44 4.96 -5.86 1.21
N VAL A 45 4.71 -5.44 -0.04
CA VAL A 45 4.04 -4.16 -0.32
C VAL A 45 2.54 -4.36 -0.11
N ARG A 46 2.04 -3.94 1.06
CA ARG A 46 0.64 -4.13 1.47
C ARG A 46 0.11 -2.90 2.22
N GLY A 47 -1.20 -2.70 2.15
CA GLY A 47 -1.88 -1.58 2.78
C GLY A 47 -2.32 -0.51 1.79
N THR A 48 -2.60 0.69 2.28
CA THR A 48 -2.94 1.87 1.47
C THR A 48 -1.80 2.90 1.52
N ASP A 49 -1.83 3.89 0.64
CA ASP A 49 -0.92 5.04 0.67
C ASP A 49 -1.35 6.12 1.70
N SER A 50 -2.25 5.78 2.62
CA SER A 50 -2.89 6.67 3.61
C SER A 50 -3.78 7.79 3.07
N THR A 51 -3.92 7.93 1.75
CA THR A 51 -4.78 8.97 1.15
C THR A 51 -6.25 8.55 1.11
N LEU A 52 -6.49 7.23 1.04
CA LEU A 52 -7.81 6.65 0.89
C LEU A 52 -7.92 5.34 1.69
N TYR A 53 -9.09 5.13 2.28
CA TYR A 53 -9.45 3.88 2.94
C TYR A 53 -10.82 3.39 2.45
N PRO A 54 -11.09 2.09 2.55
CA PRO A 54 -12.41 1.54 2.28
C PRO A 54 -13.49 2.15 3.20
N PRO A 55 -14.75 2.24 2.74
CA PRO A 55 -15.87 2.69 3.57
C PRO A 55 -16.27 1.59 4.59
N TYR A 56 -17.07 1.99 5.60
CA TYR A 56 -17.64 1.10 6.62
C TYR A 56 -16.60 0.36 7.46
N LEU A 57 -15.58 1.09 7.95
CA LEU A 57 -14.61 0.56 8.90
C LEU A 57 -15.19 0.59 10.32
N ASP A 58 -14.94 -0.47 11.08
CA ASP A 58 -15.27 -0.57 12.50
C ASP A 58 -14.01 -0.37 13.36
N GLU A 59 -14.19 -0.13 14.68
CA GLU A 59 -13.09 0.09 15.63
C GLU A 59 -12.08 -1.08 15.71
N ASP A 60 -12.53 -2.30 15.40
CA ASP A 60 -11.69 -3.50 15.36
C ASP A 60 -10.86 -3.62 14.06
N THR A 61 -11.03 -2.70 13.11
CA THR A 61 -10.39 -2.81 11.79
C THR A 61 -8.93 -2.36 11.85
N SER A 62 -8.01 -3.29 11.61
CA SER A 62 -6.59 -2.97 11.47
C SER A 62 -6.27 -2.38 10.08
N LEU A 63 -5.84 -1.11 10.07
CA LEU A 63 -5.40 -0.43 8.86
C LEU A 63 -3.90 -0.61 8.63
N ASN A 64 -3.55 -1.16 7.47
CA ASN A 64 -2.16 -1.26 7.04
C ASN A 64 -1.85 -0.09 6.11
N VAL A 65 -0.73 0.59 6.36
CA VAL A 65 -0.26 1.74 5.58
C VAL A 65 1.12 1.42 5.02
N PHE A 66 1.34 1.77 3.76
CA PHE A 66 2.62 1.72 3.09
C PHE A 66 3.13 3.15 2.87
N SER A 67 4.33 3.45 3.36
CA SER A 67 4.99 4.74 3.16
C SER A 67 6.39 4.53 2.62
N THR A 68 6.65 5.19 1.50
CA THR A 68 7.93 5.33 0.78
C THR A 68 8.92 6.26 1.48
N ASP A 69 8.52 6.94 2.54
CA ASP A 69 9.41 7.80 3.33
C ASP A 69 10.01 7.08 4.54
N ILE A 70 9.37 5.98 4.99
CA ILE A 70 9.85 5.19 6.13
C ILE A 70 11.04 4.30 5.73
N CYS A 71 11.19 3.98 4.44
CA CYS A 71 12.24 3.12 3.88
C CYS A 71 12.65 3.63 2.49
#